data_AF-T0ZDI2-F1
#
_entry.id   AF-T0ZDI2-F1
#
_cell.length_a   1.000
_cell.length_b   1.000
_cell.length_c   1.000
_cell.angle_alpha   90.00
_cell.angle_beta   90.00
_cell.angle_gamma   90.00
#
_symmetry.space_group_name_H-M   'P 1'
#
loop_
_entity.id
_entity.type
_entity.pdbx_description
1 polymer ?
#
loop_
_entity_poly.entity_id
_entity_poly.type
_entity_poly.pdbx_seq_one_letter_code
_entity_poly.pdbx_strand_id
1 'polypeptide(L)'
;VGFGEAPTTLMTLPVKESMREVERVFSGSDFFEVENNLRNFYRNSFYLSKSMEATSALSAFEIASWDMIGKSLGAPVYNLIGGKMRGRIRAYANGWYSNCVAPDDFVKAAKETVGKGFTALKFDPFGPNFDSIDRDGLKVAESIV
;
A
#
# COMPACT_ATOMS: atom_id res chain seq x y z
N VAL A 1 -3.99 -16.63 14.92
CA VAL A 1 -2.92 -15.71 14.48
C VAL A 1 -3.35 -15.03 13.19
N GLY A 2 -3.35 -13.70 13.18
CA GLY A 2 -3.54 -12.88 11.98
C GLY A 2 -2.28 -12.14 11.59
N PHE A 3 -2.22 -11.68 10.35
CA PHE A 3 -1.11 -10.93 9.79
C PHE A 3 -1.59 -9.60 9.22
N GLY A 4 -0.78 -8.57 9.39
CA GLY A 4 -0.99 -7.26 8.79
C GLY A 4 0.34 -6.58 8.48
N GLU A 5 0.27 -5.50 7.71
CA GLU A 5 1.44 -4.81 7.18
C GLU A 5 1.30 -3.30 7.37
N ALA A 6 2.41 -2.65 7.72
CA ALA A 6 2.51 -1.19 7.82
C ALA A 6 3.48 -0.66 6.76
N PRO A 7 3.07 0.29 5.92
CA PRO A 7 4.01 0.99 5.05
C PRO A 7 4.95 1.86 5.90
N THR A 8 6.26 1.80 5.66
CA THR A 8 7.23 2.56 6.45
C THR A 8 7.89 3.70 5.71
N THR A 9 8.10 3.59 4.39
CA THR A 9 8.91 4.53 3.60
C THR A 9 10.28 4.76 4.27
N LEU A 10 10.64 6.00 4.62
CA LEU A 10 11.85 6.35 5.37
C LEU A 10 11.65 6.36 6.91
N MET A 11 10.46 6.00 7.39
CA MET A 11 10.04 6.12 8.80
C MET A 11 9.90 4.76 9.49
N THR A 12 10.74 3.78 9.14
CA THR A 12 10.69 2.43 9.73
C THR A 12 10.77 2.43 11.26
N LEU A 13 11.66 3.23 11.86
CA LEU A 13 11.79 3.31 13.32
C LEU A 13 10.58 4.01 13.98
N PRO A 14 10.12 5.20 13.52
CA PRO A 14 8.89 5.80 14.02
C PRO A 14 7.66 4.88 13.92
N VAL A 15 7.49 4.17 12.80
CA VAL A 15 6.37 3.21 12.62
C VAL A 15 6.48 2.07 13.62
N LYS A 16 7.68 1.51 13.80
CA LYS A 16 7.92 0.43 14.75
C LYS A 16 7.58 0.85 16.19
N GLU A 17 7.98 2.04 16.61
CA GLU A 17 7.63 2.52 17.96
C GLU A 17 6.13 2.86 18.05
N SER A 18 5.52 3.41 16.99
CA SER A 18 4.08 3.62 16.93
C SER A 18 3.28 2.30 17.06
N MET A 19 3.81 1.19 16.55
CA MET A 19 3.18 -0.13 16.76
C MET A 19 3.06 -0.50 18.24
N ARG A 20 4.03 -0.12 19.08
CA ARG A 20 3.94 -0.36 20.54
C ARG A 20 2.83 0.45 21.19
N GLU A 21 2.59 1.67 20.72
CA GLU A 21 1.48 2.48 21.22
C GLU A 21 0.12 1.92 20.78
N VAL A 22 0.02 1.42 19.54
CA VAL A 22 -1.18 0.73 19.07
C VAL A 22 -1.42 -0.56 19.86
N GLU A 23 -0.36 -1.34 20.13
CA GLU A 23 -0.42 -2.57 20.93
C GLU A 23 -1.07 -2.35 22.30
N ARG A 24 -0.80 -1.22 22.96
CA ARG A 24 -1.40 -0.89 24.27
C ARG A 24 -2.93 -0.83 24.24
N VAL A 25 -3.53 -0.55 23.07
CA VAL A 25 -4.99 -0.49 22.88
C VAL A 25 -5.55 -1.82 22.40
N PHE A 26 -4.78 -2.56 21.59
CA PHE A 26 -5.25 -3.82 20.98
C PHE A 26 -4.97 -5.06 21.83
N SER A 27 -4.01 -5.01 22.76
CA SER A 27 -3.67 -6.13 23.61
C SER A 27 -4.81 -6.47 24.56
N GLY A 28 -5.29 -7.73 24.49
CA GLY A 28 -6.44 -8.21 25.27
C GLY A 28 -7.82 -7.79 24.71
N SER A 29 -7.85 -6.95 23.68
CA SER A 29 -9.10 -6.53 23.03
C SER A 29 -9.64 -7.62 22.11
N ASP A 30 -10.96 -7.66 21.95
CA ASP A 30 -11.59 -8.59 21.02
C ASP A 30 -11.35 -8.11 19.58
N PHE A 31 -10.79 -9.00 18.74
CA PHE A 31 -10.49 -8.71 17.35
C PHE A 31 -11.75 -8.58 16.48
N PHE A 32 -12.92 -9.02 16.95
CA PHE A 32 -14.20 -8.74 16.29
C PHE A 32 -14.62 -7.28 16.42
N GLU A 33 -14.13 -6.55 17.43
CA GLU A 33 -14.49 -5.15 17.70
C GLU A 33 -13.63 -4.14 16.92
N VAL A 34 -13.38 -4.38 15.63
CA VAL A 34 -12.43 -3.61 14.79
C VAL A 34 -12.64 -2.10 14.93
N GLU A 35 -13.85 -1.60 14.64
CA GLU A 35 -14.18 -0.17 14.71
C GLU A 35 -14.02 0.41 16.12
N ASN A 36 -14.39 -0.34 17.15
CA ASN A 36 -14.22 0.09 18.54
C ASN A 36 -12.72 0.25 18.88
N ASN A 37 -11.89 -0.71 18.48
CA ASN A 37 -10.45 -0.69 18.73
C ASN A 37 -9.77 0.49 18.01
N LEU A 38 -10.13 0.74 16.74
CA LEU A 38 -9.66 1.90 15.97
C LEU A 38 -10.06 3.22 16.65
N ARG A 39 -11.33 3.32 17.07
CA ARG A 39 -11.87 4.52 17.71
C ARG A 39 -11.29 4.74 19.09
N ASN A 40 -10.99 3.68 19.84
CA ASN A 40 -10.29 3.73 21.12
C ASN A 40 -8.87 4.26 20.94
N PHE A 41 -8.12 3.81 19.92
CA PHE A 41 -6.81 4.37 19.63
C PHE A 41 -6.90 5.87 19.32
N TYR A 42 -7.85 6.26 18.46
CA TYR A 42 -8.05 7.67 18.10
C TYR A 42 -8.49 8.55 19.28
N ARG A 43 -9.32 8.02 20.18
CA ARG A 43 -9.70 8.70 21.43
C ARG A 43 -8.50 8.90 22.35
N ASN A 44 -7.66 7.88 22.49
CA ASN A 44 -6.45 7.96 23.33
C ASN A 44 -5.36 8.86 22.71
N SER A 45 -5.40 9.09 21.39
CA SER A 45 -4.60 10.12 20.73
C SER A 45 -5.23 11.52 20.79
N PHE A 46 -6.18 11.75 21.72
CA PHE A 46 -6.92 13.01 21.89
C PHE A 46 -7.59 13.54 20.63
N TYR A 47 -8.01 12.65 19.71
CA TYR A 47 -8.58 13.03 18.41
C TYR A 47 -7.68 13.95 17.57
N LEU A 48 -6.38 13.98 17.84
CA LEU A 48 -5.41 14.77 17.07
C LEU A 48 -5.22 14.19 15.67
N SER A 49 -4.79 15.05 14.74
CA SER A 49 -4.46 14.65 13.36
C SER A 49 -3.52 13.44 13.35
N LYS A 50 -3.88 12.43 12.55
CA LYS A 50 -3.10 11.20 12.46
C LYS A 50 -1.83 11.45 11.63
N SER A 51 -0.68 11.13 12.22
CA SER A 51 0.59 11.13 11.49
C SER A 51 0.71 9.89 10.60
N MET A 52 1.68 9.90 9.69
CA MET A 52 1.92 8.78 8.78
C MET A 52 2.28 7.53 9.60
N GLU A 53 3.18 7.67 10.56
CA GLU A 53 3.69 6.55 11.36
C GLU A 53 2.61 5.91 12.23
N ALA A 54 1.76 6.72 12.88
CA ALA A 54 0.66 6.24 13.69
C ALA A 54 -0.43 5.57 12.83
N THR A 55 -0.76 6.14 11.67
CA THR A 55 -1.75 5.57 10.75
C THR A 55 -1.27 4.25 10.16
N SER A 56 0.01 4.17 9.79
CA SER A 56 0.61 2.97 9.22
C SER A 56 0.66 1.84 10.24
N ALA A 57 1.06 2.13 11.48
CA ALA A 57 1.02 1.18 12.57
C ALA A 57 -0.41 0.69 12.85
N LEU A 58 -1.38 1.60 12.94
CA LEU A 58 -2.78 1.25 13.18
C LEU A 58 -3.36 0.35 12.06
N SER A 59 -3.01 0.65 10.81
CA SER A 59 -3.46 -0.14 9.64
C SER A 59 -3.00 -1.59 9.73
N ALA A 60 -1.78 -1.86 10.21
CA ALA A 60 -1.29 -3.22 10.37
C ALA A 60 -2.14 -4.04 11.37
N PHE A 61 -2.55 -3.43 12.49
CA PHE A 61 -3.40 -4.08 13.48
C PHE A 61 -4.83 -4.29 12.98
N GLU A 62 -5.36 -3.34 12.21
CA GLU A 62 -6.67 -3.48 11.56
C GLU A 62 -6.69 -4.63 10.55
N ILE A 63 -5.69 -4.69 9.66
CA ILE A 63 -5.55 -5.76 8.66
C ILE A 63 -5.42 -7.12 9.37
N ALA A 64 -4.59 -7.20 10.41
CA ALA A 64 -4.44 -8.41 11.21
C ALA A 64 -5.76 -8.83 11.89
N SER A 65 -6.57 -7.87 12.33
CA SER A 65 -7.90 -8.14 12.89
C SER A 65 -8.82 -8.75 11.84
N TRP A 66 -8.90 -8.18 10.64
CA TRP A 66 -9.69 -8.74 9.54
C TRP A 66 -9.23 -10.13 9.10
N ASP A 67 -7.91 -10.38 9.06
CA ASP A 67 -7.36 -11.70 8.79
C ASP A 67 -7.77 -12.71 9.88
N MET A 68 -7.74 -12.32 11.16
CA MET A 68 -8.23 -13.17 12.26
C MET A 68 -9.73 -13.45 12.17
N ILE A 69 -10.56 -12.43 11.88
CA ILE A 69 -12.01 -12.61 11.70
C ILE A 69 -12.28 -13.58 10.55
N GLY A 70 -11.65 -13.38 9.39
CA GLY A 70 -11.80 -14.27 8.24
C GLY A 70 -11.45 -15.72 8.56
N LYS A 71 -10.31 -15.94 9.23
CA LYS A 71 -9.88 -17.26 9.69
C LYS A 71 -10.82 -17.87 10.72
N SER A 72 -11.29 -17.09 11.68
CA SER A 72 -12.21 -17.52 12.74
C SER A 72 -13.55 -17.98 12.16
N LEU A 73 -14.07 -17.26 11.16
CA LEU A 73 -15.35 -17.55 10.52
C LEU A 73 -15.24 -18.51 9.33
N GLY A 74 -14.03 -18.95 8.94
CA GLY A 74 -13.82 -19.77 7.75
C GLY A 74 -14.24 -19.07 6.45
N ALA A 75 -14.17 -17.75 6.41
CA ALA A 75 -14.65 -16.93 5.29
C ALA A 75 -13.55 -16.00 4.77
N PRO A 76 -13.48 -15.76 3.44
CA PRO A 76 -12.57 -14.76 2.90
C PRO A 76 -13.05 -13.35 3.30
N VAL A 77 -12.12 -12.43 3.58
CA VAL A 77 -12.42 -11.07 4.06
C VAL A 77 -13.39 -10.32 3.15
N TYR A 78 -13.29 -10.46 1.82
CA TYR A 78 -14.22 -9.79 0.90
C TYR A 78 -15.69 -10.16 1.12
N ASN A 79 -15.99 -11.36 1.67
CA ASN A 79 -17.36 -11.74 2.04
C ASN A 79 -17.86 -10.99 3.27
N LEU A 80 -16.94 -10.58 4.16
CA LEU A 80 -17.25 -9.87 5.40
C LEU A 80 -17.51 -8.38 5.15
N ILE A 81 -16.88 -7.81 4.12
CA ILE A 81 -16.94 -6.37 3.80
C ILE A 81 -17.87 -6.03 2.62
N GLY A 82 -18.86 -6.89 2.32
CA GLY A 82 -19.91 -6.61 1.33
C GLY A 82 -20.07 -7.64 0.22
N GLY A 83 -19.26 -8.69 0.18
CA GLY A 83 -19.45 -9.80 -0.75
C GLY A 83 -18.78 -9.63 -2.12
N LYS A 84 -18.85 -10.70 -2.91
CA LYS A 84 -18.23 -10.76 -4.25
C LYS A 84 -19.02 -9.96 -5.28
N MET A 85 -18.41 -8.89 -5.81
CA MET A 85 -18.97 -8.14 -6.96
C MET A 85 -18.44 -8.60 -8.32
N ARG A 86 -17.26 -9.24 -8.36
CA ARG A 86 -16.60 -9.67 -9.59
C ARG A 86 -15.73 -10.90 -9.38
N GLY A 87 -15.52 -11.69 -10.43
CA GLY A 87 -14.67 -12.89 -10.39
C GLY A 87 -13.17 -12.63 -10.56
N ARG A 88 -12.81 -11.47 -11.12
CA ARG A 88 -11.43 -11.06 -11.38
C ARG A 88 -11.28 -9.55 -11.21
N ILE A 89 -10.11 -9.11 -10.77
CA ILE A 89 -9.72 -7.70 -10.65
C ILE A 89 -8.59 -7.46 -11.65
N ARG A 90 -8.69 -6.41 -12.49
CA ARG A 90 -7.61 -6.03 -13.40
C ARG A 90 -6.49 -5.39 -12.59
N ALA A 91 -5.27 -5.90 -12.71
CA ALA A 91 -4.06 -5.30 -12.16
C ALA A 91 -3.32 -4.51 -13.25
N TYR A 92 -2.62 -3.45 -12.84
CA TYR A 92 -1.61 -2.78 -13.67
C TYR A 92 -0.22 -3.06 -13.06
N ALA A 93 0.80 -3.13 -13.90
CA ALA A 93 2.17 -3.27 -13.43
C ALA A 93 2.81 -1.89 -13.19
N ASN A 94 3.51 -1.76 -12.07
CA ASN A 94 4.34 -0.61 -11.73
C ASN A 94 5.73 -1.10 -11.29
N GLY A 95 6.76 -0.27 -11.45
CA GLY A 95 8.14 -0.63 -11.07
C GLY A 95 8.84 -1.59 -12.04
N TRP A 96 8.33 -1.73 -13.26
CA TRP A 96 8.92 -2.59 -14.31
C TRP A 96 10.05 -1.91 -15.09
N TYR A 97 10.30 -0.61 -14.85
CA TYR A 97 11.21 0.25 -15.61
C TYR A 97 12.43 0.72 -14.80
N SER A 98 12.77 0.05 -13.69
CA SER A 98 13.80 0.52 -12.74
C SER A 98 15.21 0.71 -13.33
N ASN A 99 15.52 0.07 -14.46
CA ASN A 99 16.82 0.16 -15.13
C ASN A 99 16.72 0.80 -16.54
N CYS A 100 15.61 1.47 -16.86
CA CYS A 100 15.39 2.06 -18.17
C CYS A 100 15.89 3.52 -18.19
N VAL A 101 16.66 3.86 -19.22
CA VAL A 101 17.16 5.24 -19.42
C VAL A 101 16.74 5.76 -20.80
N ALA A 102 16.95 4.97 -21.85
CA ALA A 102 16.62 5.34 -23.22
C ALA A 102 15.25 4.77 -23.65
N PRO A 103 14.56 5.38 -24.63
CA PRO A 103 13.26 4.89 -25.12
C PRO A 103 13.22 3.39 -25.45
N ASP A 104 14.28 2.86 -26.08
CA ASP A 104 14.37 1.44 -26.42
C ASP A 104 14.39 0.52 -25.20
N ASP A 105 14.95 0.98 -24.06
CA ASP A 105 14.92 0.23 -22.80
C ASP A 105 13.48 0.09 -22.30
N PHE A 106 12.70 1.18 -22.36
CA PHE A 106 11.29 1.19 -21.96
C PHE A 106 10.46 0.30 -22.87
N VAL A 107 10.66 0.36 -24.19
CA VAL A 107 9.96 -0.49 -25.16
C VAL A 107 10.23 -1.97 -24.87
N LYS A 108 11.50 -2.33 -24.60
CA LYS A 108 11.88 -3.70 -24.26
C LYS A 108 11.22 -4.15 -22.95
N ALA A 109 11.37 -3.38 -21.87
CA ALA A 109 10.83 -3.74 -20.56
C ALA A 109 9.28 -3.77 -20.55
N ALA A 110 8.63 -2.90 -21.33
CA ALA A 110 7.19 -2.91 -21.51
C ALA A 110 6.73 -4.20 -22.21
N LYS A 111 7.39 -4.60 -23.30
CA LYS A 111 7.10 -5.86 -24.00
C LYS A 111 7.26 -7.07 -23.09
N GLU A 112 8.34 -7.12 -22.31
CA GLU A 112 8.56 -8.18 -21.32
C GLU A 112 7.45 -8.23 -20.26
N THR A 113 7.00 -7.06 -19.80
CA THR A 113 5.94 -6.96 -18.78
C THR A 113 4.57 -7.33 -19.34
N VAL A 114 4.26 -6.94 -20.58
CA VAL A 114 3.06 -7.41 -21.30
C VAL A 114 3.12 -8.92 -21.52
N GLY A 115 4.30 -9.47 -21.82
CA GLY A 115 4.53 -10.93 -21.92
C GLY A 115 4.20 -11.70 -20.64
N LYS A 116 4.22 -11.05 -19.47
CA LYS A 116 3.78 -11.62 -18.18
C LYS A 116 2.25 -11.60 -17.99
N GLY A 117 1.49 -11.08 -18.95
CA GLY A 117 0.02 -11.04 -18.94
C GLY A 117 -0.58 -9.72 -18.43
N PHE A 118 0.23 -8.70 -18.14
CA PHE A 118 -0.29 -7.39 -17.77
C PHE A 118 -0.87 -6.67 -18.98
N THR A 119 -2.05 -6.07 -18.80
CA THR A 119 -2.76 -5.30 -19.84
C THR A 119 -2.75 -3.80 -19.56
N ALA A 120 -2.06 -3.36 -18.50
CA ALA A 120 -1.88 -1.97 -18.13
C ALA A 120 -0.53 -1.80 -17.43
N LEU A 121 0.16 -0.71 -17.74
CA LEU A 121 1.49 -0.36 -17.25
C LEU A 121 1.43 1.06 -16.69
N LYS A 122 2.13 1.32 -15.58
CA LYS A 122 2.42 2.67 -15.08
C LYS A 122 3.93 2.85 -15.04
N PHE A 123 4.40 4.01 -15.48
CA PHE A 123 5.81 4.39 -15.45
C PHE A 123 5.97 5.91 -15.44
N ASP A 124 7.16 6.37 -15.04
CA ASP A 124 7.51 7.78 -14.93
C ASP A 124 8.67 8.08 -15.89
N PRO A 125 8.44 8.71 -17.05
CA PRO A 125 9.48 8.95 -18.08
C PRO A 125 10.38 10.16 -17.77
N PHE A 126 10.45 10.58 -16.51
CA PHE A 126 11.11 11.84 -16.13
C PHE A 126 12.59 11.68 -15.78
N GLY A 127 13.11 10.45 -15.75
CA GLY A 127 14.52 10.18 -15.46
C GLY A 127 14.95 10.75 -14.11
N PRO A 128 16.02 11.57 -14.03
CA PRO A 128 16.47 12.18 -12.78
C PRO A 128 15.63 13.40 -12.35
N ASN A 129 14.65 13.83 -13.15
CA ASN A 129 13.81 14.98 -12.84
C ASN A 129 12.72 14.57 -11.84
N PHE A 130 12.60 15.33 -10.75
CA PHE A 130 11.59 15.13 -9.71
C PHE A 130 10.64 16.34 -9.64
N ASP A 131 11.04 17.40 -8.95
CA ASP A 131 10.16 18.56 -8.68
C ASP A 131 10.09 19.56 -9.85
N SER A 132 11.09 19.55 -10.73
CA SER A 132 11.14 20.40 -11.91
C SER A 132 11.78 19.65 -13.08
N ILE A 133 11.41 20.07 -14.29
CA ILE A 133 11.92 19.53 -15.55
C ILE A 133 12.22 20.68 -16.49
N ASP A 134 13.43 20.69 -17.04
CA ASP A 134 13.81 21.68 -18.05
C ASP A 134 13.34 21.24 -19.45
N ARG A 135 13.64 22.05 -20.47
CA ARG A 135 13.20 21.76 -21.84
C ARG A 135 13.84 20.51 -22.42
N ASP A 136 15.06 20.18 -22.04
CA ASP A 136 15.76 19.04 -22.60
C ASP A 136 15.32 17.75 -21.91
N GLY A 137 15.13 17.77 -20.59
CA GLY A 137 14.47 16.71 -19.84
C GLY A 137 13.07 16.42 -20.36
N LEU A 138 12.29 17.46 -20.71
CA LEU A 138 10.96 17.27 -21.30
C LEU A 138 11.03 16.58 -22.66
N LYS A 139 11.97 16.96 -23.54
CA LYS A 139 12.17 16.27 -24.83
C LYS A 139 12.55 14.80 -24.64
N VAL A 140 13.38 14.50 -23.65
CA VAL A 140 13.75 13.11 -23.32
C VAL A 140 12.52 12.34 -22.86
N ALA A 141 11.71 12.90 -21.95
CA ALA A 141 10.47 12.29 -21.49
C ALA A 141 9.47 12.04 -22.63
N GLU A 142 9.29 13.02 -23.52
CA GLU A 142 8.47 12.90 -24.74
C GLU A 142 8.99 11.80 -25.67
N SER A 143 10.31 11.60 -25.77
CA SER A 143 10.87 10.54 -26.61
C SER A 143 10.60 9.13 -26.10
N ILE A 144 10.26 8.97 -24.81
CA ILE A 144 9.96 7.68 -24.18
C ILE A 144 8.50 7.26 -24.43
N VAL A 145 7.58 8.23 -24.59
CA VAL A 145 6.11 8.00 -24.66
C VAL A 145 5.61 8.02 -26.10
#